data_AF-A0A2G6X1F2-F1
#
_entry.id   AF-A0A2G6X1F2-F1
#
_cell.length_a   1.000
_cell.length_b   1.000
_cell.length_c   1.000
_cell.angle_alpha   90.00
_cell.angle_beta   90.00
_cell.angle_gamma   90.00
#
_symmetry.space_group_name_H-M   'P 1'
#
loop_
_entity.id
_entity.type
_entity.pdbx_description
1 polymer ?
#
loop_
_entity_poly.entity_id
_entity_poly.type
_entity_poly.pdbx_seq_one_letter_code
_entity_poly.pdbx_strand_id
1 'polypeptide(L)'
;MNASPHLPARLALSAAAVAAVLLVAGCGEAAKLAPELTIGPRPQLVDPNKTLIPTVNVAPAVGWTDTAAPTPAEGLRVTALARGLDHPRWVYTLPNGDVLVAESNKPPQPEGSGAGGPVAAVRNWVMGKVMGRAGAGVPSANRITLLRDADGDGLAEVKQVFLSDLVSPYGMALVGSELFIANADALVKVPYTEGDTSARAKPVVVTALPAGINHHWTKNVIANADGSKLYVTVGSNSNIGENGLAAEEGRAAIWEVDPKSGEKRLFASGLRNPNGLAWEPETNALWTVVNERDEIGSDLVPDYLTSVKDGAFYGWPWSYWGGVVDARVTPQKPERVAKALAPDYALGSHVAPLGLVFSNPRGMPPEFANGAFIGEHGSWNRKPKSGYKVVFVPFIGGKPSGPPVDILTGFLSADEKAHGRPVGVALDKSGALLVADDVGNAVWRVSRSKPN
;
A
#
# COMPACT_ATOMS: atom_id res chain seq x y z
N MET A 1 0.52 -62.42 -37.97
CA MET A 1 0.14 -61.12 -38.57
C MET A 1 -0.86 -60.45 -37.65
N ASN A 2 -0.61 -59.18 -37.34
CA ASN A 2 -1.44 -58.18 -36.65
C ASN A 2 -1.87 -58.45 -35.20
N ALA A 3 -0.98 -58.10 -34.27
CA ALA A 3 -1.39 -57.70 -32.92
C ALA A 3 -1.78 -56.20 -32.96
N SER A 4 -3.06 -55.89 -32.73
CA SER A 4 -3.53 -54.53 -32.47
C SER A 4 -3.22 -54.14 -31.02
N PRO A 5 -2.55 -53.00 -30.74
CA PRO A 5 -2.38 -52.55 -29.37
C PRO A 5 -3.62 -51.77 -28.94
N HIS A 6 -4.40 -52.33 -28.02
CA HIS A 6 -5.39 -51.57 -27.27
C HIS A 6 -4.68 -50.75 -26.19
N LEU A 7 -4.55 -49.44 -26.39
CA LEU A 7 -4.17 -48.53 -25.31
C LEU A 7 -5.25 -48.58 -24.21
N PRO A 8 -4.91 -48.72 -22.93
CA PRO A 8 -5.91 -48.79 -21.87
C PRO A 8 -6.59 -47.43 -21.69
N ALA A 9 -7.92 -47.40 -21.85
CA ALA A 9 -8.76 -46.19 -21.75
C ALA A 9 -8.57 -45.35 -20.47
N ARG A 10 -7.98 -45.94 -19.41
CA ARG A 10 -7.63 -45.25 -18.16
C ARG A 10 -6.46 -44.26 -18.31
N LEU A 11 -5.50 -44.51 -19.20
CA LEU A 11 -4.43 -43.53 -19.48
C LEU A 11 -4.92 -42.33 -20.29
N ALA A 12 -5.90 -42.52 -21.18
CA ALA A 12 -6.49 -41.46 -21.99
C ALA A 12 -7.33 -40.47 -21.15
N LEU A 13 -8.10 -40.94 -20.16
CA LEU A 13 -8.83 -40.07 -19.24
C LEU A 13 -7.89 -39.27 -18.31
N SER A 14 -6.78 -39.88 -17.89
CA SER A 14 -5.79 -39.24 -17.01
C SER A 14 -5.02 -38.14 -17.76
N ALA A 15 -4.63 -38.40 -19.01
CA ALA A 15 -3.98 -37.42 -19.86
C ALA A 15 -4.92 -36.25 -20.25
N ALA A 16 -6.21 -36.53 -20.49
CA ALA A 16 -7.21 -35.49 -20.77
C ALA A 16 -7.52 -34.62 -19.54
N ALA A 17 -7.57 -35.20 -18.34
CA ALA A 17 -7.74 -34.44 -17.10
C ALA A 17 -6.50 -33.57 -16.78
N VAL A 18 -5.29 -34.09 -17.02
CA VAL A 18 -4.05 -33.31 -16.86
C VAL A 18 -3.92 -32.23 -17.93
N ALA A 19 -4.32 -32.49 -19.18
CA ALA A 19 -4.37 -31.48 -20.24
C ALA A 19 -5.43 -30.40 -19.99
N ALA A 20 -6.60 -30.75 -19.43
CA ALA A 20 -7.62 -29.79 -19.04
C ALA A 20 -7.16 -28.91 -17.86
N VAL A 21 -6.45 -29.48 -16.88
CA VAL A 21 -5.86 -28.71 -15.76
C VAL A 21 -4.71 -27.80 -16.25
N LEU A 22 -3.91 -28.25 -17.23
CA LEU A 22 -2.84 -27.43 -17.83
C LEU A 22 -3.37 -26.30 -18.73
N LEU A 23 -4.49 -26.51 -19.43
CA LEU A 23 -5.15 -25.46 -20.21
C LEU A 23 -5.79 -24.38 -19.31
N VAL A 24 -6.27 -24.74 -18.12
CA VAL A 24 -6.88 -23.78 -17.18
C VAL A 24 -5.81 -22.93 -16.45
N ALA A 25 -4.57 -23.44 -16.30
CA ALA A 25 -3.49 -22.69 -15.65
C ALA A 25 -2.93 -21.52 -16.48
N GLY A 26 -3.25 -21.44 -17.78
CA GLY A 26 -2.83 -20.36 -18.68
C GLY A 26 -3.86 -19.25 -18.93
N CYS A 27 -5.07 -19.36 -18.37
CA CYS A 27 -6.24 -18.54 -18.75
C CYS A 27 -6.44 -17.25 -17.93
N GLY A 28 -5.36 -16.58 -17.53
CA GLY A 28 -5.45 -15.21 -17.01
C GLY A 28 -5.48 -14.21 -18.17
N GLU A 29 -6.42 -13.27 -18.17
CA GLU A 29 -6.40 -12.17 -19.13
C GLU A 29 -5.17 -11.28 -18.88
N ALA A 30 -4.61 -10.74 -19.97
CA ALA A 30 -3.53 -9.77 -19.96
C ALA A 30 -4.02 -8.39 -20.39
N ALA A 31 -3.31 -7.38 -19.88
CA ALA A 31 -3.44 -5.98 -20.25
C ALA A 31 -3.27 -5.82 -21.77
N LYS A 32 -4.14 -4.99 -22.34
CA LYS A 32 -4.18 -4.61 -23.75
C LYS A 32 -3.90 -3.13 -23.95
N LEU A 33 -4.16 -2.30 -22.93
CA LEU A 33 -3.82 -0.88 -22.99
C LEU A 33 -2.33 -0.65 -22.76
N ALA A 34 -1.79 0.31 -23.50
CA ALA A 34 -0.47 0.84 -23.21
C ALA A 34 -0.50 1.57 -21.85
N PRO A 35 0.52 1.42 -20.98
CA PRO A 35 0.51 1.97 -19.62
C PRO A 35 0.17 3.46 -19.56
N GLU A 36 0.69 4.25 -20.49
CA GLU A 36 0.47 5.70 -20.61
C GLU A 36 -0.99 6.10 -20.80
N LEU A 37 -1.83 5.21 -21.35
CA LEU A 37 -3.27 5.46 -21.50
C LEU A 37 -4.03 5.26 -20.17
N THR A 38 -3.42 4.59 -19.20
CA THR A 38 -4.05 4.27 -17.90
C THR A 38 -3.66 5.23 -16.78
N ILE A 39 -2.78 6.19 -17.08
CA ILE A 39 -2.16 7.11 -16.11
C ILE A 39 -2.60 8.55 -16.41
N GLY A 40 -2.69 9.37 -15.37
CA GLY A 40 -2.98 10.80 -15.48
C GLY A 40 -4.41 11.18 -15.11
N PRO A 41 -4.80 12.45 -15.33
CA PRO A 41 -6.09 12.97 -14.87
C PRO A 41 -7.29 12.45 -15.68
N ARG A 42 -7.05 11.85 -16.84
CA ARG A 42 -8.07 11.33 -17.76
C ARG A 42 -7.64 9.97 -18.30
N PRO A 43 -7.58 8.93 -17.46
CA PRO A 43 -7.22 7.60 -17.91
C PRO A 43 -8.30 7.05 -18.85
N GLN A 44 -7.88 6.24 -19.82
CA GLN A 44 -8.79 5.42 -20.59
C GLN A 44 -9.28 4.26 -19.71
N LEU A 45 -10.59 4.22 -19.49
CA LEU A 45 -11.24 3.09 -18.83
C LEU A 45 -11.76 2.11 -19.88
N VAL A 46 -11.62 0.81 -19.58
CA VAL A 46 -12.18 -0.28 -20.39
C VAL A 46 -13.39 -0.88 -19.70
N ASP A 47 -14.19 -1.63 -20.44
CA ASP A 47 -15.27 -2.42 -19.85
C ASP A 47 -14.70 -3.50 -18.91
N PRO A 48 -15.37 -3.79 -17.78
CA PRO A 48 -14.99 -4.87 -16.88
C PRO A 48 -14.85 -6.22 -17.60
N ASN A 49 -13.72 -6.89 -17.40
CA ASN A 49 -13.52 -8.22 -17.94
C ASN A 49 -14.13 -9.29 -17.02
N LYS A 50 -15.16 -9.98 -17.52
CA LYS A 50 -15.89 -11.03 -16.79
C LYS A 50 -15.24 -12.39 -17.03
N THR A 51 -14.07 -12.63 -16.43
CA THR A 51 -13.45 -13.96 -16.43
C THR A 51 -14.02 -14.85 -15.31
N LEU A 52 -14.24 -16.14 -15.58
CA LEU A 52 -14.68 -17.12 -14.57
C LEU A 52 -13.64 -17.30 -13.44
N ILE A 53 -12.35 -17.13 -13.77
CA ILE A 53 -11.24 -17.17 -12.83
C ILE A 53 -10.51 -15.83 -12.96
N PRO A 54 -10.41 -15.02 -11.90
CA PRO A 54 -9.64 -13.78 -11.93
C PRO A 54 -8.15 -14.01 -12.25
N THR A 55 -7.49 -13.02 -12.84
CA THR A 55 -6.04 -13.05 -13.06
C THR A 55 -5.32 -13.11 -11.71
N VAL A 56 -4.52 -14.16 -11.48
CA VAL A 56 -3.63 -14.27 -10.31
C VAL A 56 -2.20 -14.40 -10.80
N ASN A 57 -1.40 -13.37 -10.58
CA ASN A 57 -0.05 -13.23 -11.10
C ASN A 57 0.92 -12.67 -10.04
N VAL A 58 1.09 -13.40 -8.95
CA VAL A 58 1.89 -12.96 -7.79
C VAL A 58 3.38 -13.16 -8.07
N ALA A 59 4.20 -12.14 -7.82
CA ALA A 59 5.65 -12.26 -7.87
C ALA A 59 6.15 -13.10 -6.69
N PRO A 60 6.91 -14.19 -6.92
CA PRO A 60 7.60 -14.88 -5.83
C PRO A 60 8.61 -13.95 -5.15
N ALA A 61 8.53 -13.84 -3.83
CA ALA A 61 9.48 -13.09 -3.02
C ALA A 61 10.80 -13.87 -2.90
N VAL A 62 11.91 -13.22 -3.26
CA VAL A 62 13.27 -13.78 -3.16
C VAL A 62 14.20 -12.94 -2.29
N GLY A 63 13.82 -11.70 -1.97
CA GLY A 63 14.67 -10.80 -1.20
C GLY A 63 15.87 -10.27 -1.98
N TRP A 64 16.64 -9.39 -1.35
CA TRP A 64 17.93 -8.93 -1.85
C TRP A 64 19.05 -9.87 -1.41
N THR A 65 20.02 -10.12 -2.29
CA THR A 65 21.27 -10.81 -1.95
C THR A 65 22.37 -9.79 -1.60
N ASP A 66 23.30 -10.16 -0.70
CA ASP A 66 24.53 -9.43 -0.39
C ASP A 66 24.38 -7.89 -0.31
N THR A 67 25.07 -7.17 -1.22
CA THR A 67 25.08 -5.72 -1.38
C THR A 67 24.09 -5.23 -2.46
N ALA A 68 23.27 -6.10 -3.04
CA ALA A 68 22.33 -5.74 -4.09
C ALA A 68 21.31 -4.72 -3.57
N ALA A 69 20.93 -3.78 -4.44
CA ALA A 69 20.06 -2.65 -4.12
C ALA A 69 19.15 -2.35 -5.32
N PRO A 70 18.03 -1.64 -5.09
CA PRO A 70 17.25 -1.10 -6.18
C PRO A 70 18.06 -0.08 -7.01
N THR A 71 17.58 0.23 -8.21
CA THR A 71 18.25 1.16 -9.13
C THR A 71 17.63 2.55 -9.00
N PRO A 72 18.39 3.58 -8.58
CA PRO A 72 17.89 4.95 -8.50
C PRO A 72 17.84 5.60 -9.88
N ALA A 73 17.01 6.63 -10.04
CA ALA A 73 17.03 7.48 -11.23
C ALA A 73 18.38 8.20 -11.42
N GLU A 74 18.62 8.68 -12.64
CA GLU A 74 19.79 9.49 -12.95
C GLU A 74 19.93 10.69 -11.99
N GLY A 75 21.17 11.02 -11.61
CA GLY A 75 21.44 12.10 -10.67
C GLY A 75 21.19 11.74 -9.20
N LEU A 76 20.61 10.57 -8.90
CA LEU A 76 20.38 10.07 -7.55
C LEU A 76 21.33 8.93 -7.19
N ARG A 77 21.52 8.72 -5.88
CA ARG A 77 22.19 7.55 -5.30
C ARG A 77 21.27 6.90 -4.27
N VAL A 78 21.40 5.58 -4.11
CA VAL A 78 20.70 4.82 -3.08
C VAL A 78 21.68 4.15 -2.13
N THR A 79 21.39 4.22 -0.84
CA THR A 79 22.06 3.44 0.21
C THR A 79 21.00 2.68 1.02
N ALA A 80 21.39 1.55 1.61
CA ALA A 80 20.54 0.92 2.61
C ALA A 80 20.78 1.63 3.94
N LEU A 81 19.83 2.45 4.41
CA LEU A 81 19.90 3.04 5.75
C LEU A 81 19.94 1.93 6.80
N ALA A 82 19.10 0.91 6.62
CA ALA A 82 19.13 -0.30 7.42
C ALA A 82 18.71 -1.52 6.60
N ARG A 83 19.25 -2.68 6.96
CA ARG A 83 18.84 -4.01 6.50
C ARG A 83 18.57 -4.94 7.67
N GLY A 84 17.97 -6.09 7.38
CA GLY A 84 17.65 -7.10 8.40
C GLY A 84 16.61 -6.57 9.38
N LEU A 85 15.61 -5.89 8.83
CA LEU A 85 14.35 -5.58 9.50
C LEU A 85 13.38 -6.76 9.30
N ASP A 86 12.25 -6.73 9.98
CA ASP A 86 11.20 -7.73 9.93
C ASP A 86 9.95 -7.09 9.34
N HIS A 87 9.82 -7.22 8.01
CA HIS A 87 8.69 -6.71 7.25
C HIS A 87 8.41 -5.21 7.52
N PRO A 88 9.37 -4.30 7.28
CA PRO A 88 9.19 -2.87 7.55
C PRO A 88 8.10 -2.27 6.63
N ARG A 89 7.07 -1.67 7.24
CA ARG A 89 5.88 -1.18 6.55
C ARG A 89 5.83 0.34 6.43
N TRP A 90 6.16 1.06 7.48
CA TRP A 90 6.06 2.52 7.52
C TRP A 90 7.31 3.14 8.12
N VAL A 91 7.69 4.31 7.62
CA VAL A 91 8.82 5.11 8.11
C VAL A 91 8.32 6.49 8.56
N TYR A 92 8.83 6.98 9.67
CA TYR A 92 8.50 8.30 10.21
C TYR A 92 9.76 8.97 10.75
N THR A 93 10.05 10.17 10.27
CA THR A 93 11.24 10.93 10.67
C THR A 93 10.89 11.86 11.82
N LEU A 94 11.58 11.70 12.95
CA LEU A 94 11.46 12.54 14.14
C LEU A 94 12.20 13.88 13.97
N PRO A 95 11.86 14.93 14.75
CA PRO A 95 12.51 16.24 14.64
C PRO A 95 14.04 16.22 14.80
N ASN A 96 14.56 15.34 15.64
CA ASN A 96 15.99 15.19 15.86
C ASN A 96 16.71 14.56 14.65
N GLY A 97 15.99 13.84 13.79
CA GLY A 97 16.52 13.13 12.62
C GLY A 97 16.46 11.60 12.73
N ASP A 98 16.07 11.06 13.90
CA ASP A 98 15.83 9.63 14.05
C ASP A 98 14.68 9.17 13.16
N VAL A 99 14.79 7.95 12.65
CA VAL A 99 13.75 7.33 11.83
C VAL A 99 13.11 6.20 12.61
N LEU A 100 11.81 6.30 12.85
CA LEU A 100 11.00 5.22 13.38
C LEU A 100 10.49 4.36 12.22
N VAL A 101 10.57 3.04 12.39
CA VAL A 101 10.14 2.04 11.41
C VAL A 101 9.12 1.12 12.05
N ALA A 102 7.90 1.07 11.51
CA ALA A 102 6.91 0.08 11.91
C ALA A 102 7.22 -1.26 11.24
N GLU A 103 7.54 -2.27 12.05
CA GLU A 103 7.77 -3.65 11.63
C GLU A 103 6.50 -4.45 11.98
N SER A 104 5.74 -4.84 10.96
CA SER A 104 4.41 -5.41 11.17
C SER A 104 3.94 -6.26 10.01
N ASN A 105 3.11 -7.25 10.31
CA ASN A 105 2.41 -8.06 9.32
C ASN A 105 0.93 -8.17 9.70
N LYS A 106 0.12 -8.84 8.87
CA LYS A 106 -1.32 -9.01 9.07
C LYS A 106 -1.62 -9.61 10.45
N PRO A 107 -2.57 -9.04 11.21
CA PRO A 107 -2.97 -9.62 12.49
C PRO A 107 -3.65 -10.99 12.29
N PRO A 108 -3.61 -11.89 13.29
CA PRO A 108 -4.34 -13.15 13.25
C PRO A 108 -5.83 -12.91 12.95
N GLN A 109 -6.43 -13.76 12.12
CA GLN A 109 -7.87 -13.69 11.88
C GLN A 109 -8.62 -14.20 13.12
N PRO A 110 -9.73 -13.56 13.53
CA PRO A 110 -10.59 -14.10 14.58
C PRO A 110 -11.08 -15.51 14.22
N GLU A 111 -11.19 -16.41 15.19
CA GLU A 111 -11.72 -17.75 14.95
C GLU A 111 -13.14 -17.68 14.36
N GLY A 112 -13.42 -18.50 13.34
CA GLY A 112 -14.73 -18.54 12.67
C GLY A 112 -15.03 -17.40 11.69
N SER A 113 -14.08 -16.49 11.44
CA SER A 113 -14.28 -15.28 10.63
C SER A 113 -14.08 -15.45 9.10
N GLY A 114 -13.79 -16.67 8.64
CA GLY A 114 -13.69 -16.98 7.23
C GLY A 114 -15.06 -16.88 6.54
N ALA A 115 -15.13 -16.22 5.39
CA ALA A 115 -16.33 -16.19 4.55
C ALA A 115 -16.87 -17.62 4.36
N GLY A 116 -18.12 -17.83 4.77
CA GLY A 116 -18.76 -19.14 4.76
C GLY A 116 -18.93 -19.68 3.34
N GLY A 117 -18.46 -20.89 3.09
CA GLY A 117 -18.75 -21.65 1.88
C GLY A 117 -17.52 -22.31 1.24
N PRO A 118 -17.72 -23.37 0.42
CA PRO A 118 -16.62 -24.14 -0.18
C PRO A 118 -15.71 -23.31 -1.09
N VAL A 119 -16.26 -22.34 -1.83
CA VAL A 119 -15.51 -21.48 -2.77
C VAL A 119 -14.63 -20.47 -2.03
N ALA A 120 -15.16 -19.86 -0.97
CA ALA A 120 -14.42 -18.91 -0.13
C ALA A 120 -13.29 -19.58 0.64
N ALA A 121 -13.50 -20.82 1.12
CA ALA A 121 -12.45 -21.62 1.76
C ALA A 121 -11.29 -21.94 0.80
N VAL A 122 -11.60 -22.31 -0.45
CA VAL A 122 -10.58 -22.54 -1.49
C VAL A 122 -9.86 -21.24 -1.83
N ARG A 123 -10.56 -20.12 -1.98
CA ARG A 123 -9.96 -18.79 -2.23
C ARG A 123 -9.03 -18.38 -1.09
N ASN A 124 -9.44 -18.53 0.17
CA ASN A 124 -8.63 -18.21 1.35
C ASN A 124 -7.37 -19.10 1.45
N TRP A 125 -7.49 -20.38 1.10
CA TRP A 125 -6.34 -21.29 1.05
C TRP A 125 -5.35 -20.94 -0.07
N VAL A 126 -5.85 -20.60 -1.27
CA VAL A 126 -5.02 -20.12 -2.38
C VAL A 126 -4.35 -18.80 -2.00
N MET A 127 -5.09 -17.86 -1.40
CA MET A 127 -4.56 -16.60 -0.89
C MET A 127 -3.50 -16.80 0.19
N GLY A 128 -3.67 -17.75 1.12
CA GLY A 128 -2.66 -18.07 2.14
C GLY A 128 -1.36 -18.58 1.54
N LYS A 129 -1.44 -19.47 0.52
CA LYS A 129 -0.25 -19.92 -0.22
C LYS A 129 0.40 -18.82 -1.05
N VAL A 130 -0.41 -17.91 -1.61
CA VAL A 130 0.04 -16.71 -2.31
C VAL A 130 0.75 -15.73 -1.37
N MET A 131 0.21 -15.48 -0.18
CA MET A 131 0.81 -14.62 0.84
C MET A 131 2.14 -15.19 1.34
N GLY A 132 2.22 -16.51 1.56
CA GLY A 132 3.48 -17.19 1.86
C GLY A 132 4.52 -17.01 0.76
N ARG A 133 4.12 -17.14 -0.52
CA ARG A 133 4.99 -16.88 -1.67
C ARG A 133 5.35 -15.40 -1.86
N ALA A 134 4.56 -14.48 -1.33
CA ALA A 134 4.78 -13.04 -1.40
C ALA A 134 5.60 -12.47 -0.22
N GLY A 135 6.10 -13.33 0.69
CA GLY A 135 6.95 -12.91 1.81
C GLY A 135 6.19 -12.39 3.05
N ALA A 136 4.86 -12.56 3.11
CA ALA A 136 4.00 -12.07 4.20
C ALA A 136 3.40 -13.19 5.07
N GLY A 137 3.99 -14.38 5.07
CA GLY A 137 3.44 -15.56 5.77
C GLY A 137 3.80 -15.70 7.25
N VAL A 138 4.65 -14.83 7.80
CA VAL A 138 5.15 -14.92 9.19
C VAL A 138 4.33 -14.08 10.17
N PRO A 139 4.32 -14.39 11.48
CA PRO A 139 3.67 -13.55 12.48
C PRO A 139 4.17 -12.09 12.44
N SER A 140 3.31 -11.15 12.79
CA SER A 140 3.68 -9.73 12.89
C SER A 140 4.73 -9.51 13.99
N ALA A 141 5.78 -8.75 13.67
CA ALA A 141 6.80 -8.33 14.64
C ALA A 141 6.23 -7.43 15.75
N ASN A 142 5.13 -6.72 15.46
CA ASN A 142 4.38 -5.92 16.43
C ASN A 142 5.24 -4.90 17.18
N ARG A 143 6.14 -4.22 16.45
CA ARG A 143 7.09 -3.27 17.05
C ARG A 143 7.36 -2.06 16.16
N ILE A 144 7.90 -1.03 16.79
CA ILE A 144 8.56 0.10 16.15
C ILE A 144 10.05 0.02 16.48
N THR A 145 10.89 0.11 15.46
CA THR A 145 12.35 0.18 15.58
C THR A 145 12.83 1.59 15.29
N LEU A 146 13.76 2.09 16.10
CA LEU A 146 14.46 3.35 15.88
C LEU A 146 15.75 3.10 15.12
N LEU A 147 15.97 3.90 14.07
CA LEU A 147 17.19 4.00 13.30
C LEU A 147 17.79 5.39 13.50
N ARG A 148 19.10 5.45 13.79
CA ARG A 148 19.86 6.71 13.85
C ARG A 148 21.13 6.59 13.02
N ASP A 149 21.24 7.48 12.05
CA ASP A 149 22.45 7.80 11.30
C ASP A 149 23.17 8.93 12.05
N ALA A 150 24.18 8.57 12.84
CA ALA A 150 24.84 9.45 13.80
C ALA A 150 25.93 10.31 13.14
N ASP A 151 26.54 9.84 12.05
CA ASP A 151 27.61 10.55 11.34
C ASP A 151 27.17 11.17 9.99
N GLY A 152 25.94 10.89 9.56
CA GLY A 152 25.31 11.47 8.38
C GLY A 152 25.74 10.81 7.06
N ASP A 153 26.35 9.62 7.10
CA ASP A 153 26.85 8.94 5.91
C ASP A 153 25.74 8.25 5.07
N GLY A 154 24.55 8.08 5.67
CA GLY A 154 23.38 7.43 5.08
C GLY A 154 23.19 5.98 5.49
N LEU A 155 23.92 5.49 6.50
CA LEU A 155 23.73 4.22 7.20
C LEU A 155 23.34 4.49 8.66
N ALA A 156 22.57 3.58 9.27
CA ALA A 156 22.18 3.72 10.66
C ALA A 156 23.10 2.92 11.58
N GLU A 157 23.84 3.59 12.46
CA GLU A 157 24.68 2.97 13.49
C GLU A 157 23.84 2.43 14.64
N VAL A 158 22.73 3.12 14.96
CA VAL A 158 21.77 2.65 15.96
C VAL A 158 20.60 2.01 15.26
N LYS A 159 20.36 0.73 15.60
CA LYS A 159 19.13 0.01 15.26
C LYS A 159 18.64 -0.72 16.51
N GLN A 160 17.55 -0.25 17.10
CA GLN A 160 17.00 -0.84 18.32
C GLN A 160 15.49 -0.73 18.41
N VAL A 161 14.87 -1.65 19.14
CA VAL A 161 13.43 -1.61 19.41
C VAL A 161 13.11 -0.35 20.22
N PHE A 162 12.26 0.50 19.66
CA PHE A 162 11.76 1.70 20.31
C PHE A 162 10.51 1.40 21.14
N LEU A 163 9.56 0.63 20.58
CA LEU A 163 8.32 0.23 21.24
C LEU A 163 7.89 -1.15 20.75
N SER A 164 7.48 -2.05 21.65
CA SER A 164 7.00 -3.39 21.34
C SER A 164 5.55 -3.59 21.78
N ASP A 165 5.04 -4.81 21.57
CA ASP A 165 3.72 -5.27 22.05
C ASP A 165 2.55 -4.44 21.49
N LEU A 166 2.72 -3.98 20.25
CA LEU A 166 1.69 -3.28 19.47
C LEU A 166 0.81 -4.28 18.71
N VAL A 167 -0.25 -3.79 18.07
CA VAL A 167 -1.15 -4.61 17.25
C VAL A 167 -0.99 -4.23 15.79
N SER A 168 -0.10 -4.92 15.08
CA SER A 168 0.21 -4.70 13.66
C SER A 168 0.35 -3.21 13.32
N PRO A 169 1.29 -2.48 13.95
CA PRO A 169 1.38 -1.02 13.82
C PRO A 169 1.71 -0.62 12.38
N TYR A 170 1.23 0.54 11.95
CA TYR A 170 1.54 1.08 10.63
C TYR A 170 1.89 2.57 10.70
N GLY A 171 0.91 3.48 10.62
CA GLY A 171 1.18 4.92 10.64
C GLY A 171 1.63 5.45 11.99
N MET A 172 2.43 6.52 11.97
CA MET A 172 2.91 7.23 13.16
C MET A 172 2.84 8.74 12.95
N ALA A 173 2.55 9.50 14.00
CA ALA A 173 2.58 10.96 14.00
C ALA A 173 2.99 11.50 15.37
N LEU A 174 3.93 12.44 15.43
CA LEU A 174 4.31 13.13 16.65
C LEU A 174 3.55 14.46 16.74
N VAL A 175 2.82 14.67 17.84
CA VAL A 175 2.15 15.95 18.16
C VAL A 175 2.57 16.40 19.55
N GLY A 176 3.28 17.52 19.63
CA GLY A 176 3.89 17.96 20.89
C GLY A 176 4.81 16.89 21.46
N SER A 177 4.53 16.43 22.67
CA SER A 177 5.26 15.36 23.36
C SER A 177 4.54 14.01 23.33
N GLU A 178 3.62 13.80 22.39
CA GLU A 178 2.86 12.55 22.25
C GLU A 178 3.10 11.94 20.87
N LEU A 179 3.63 10.72 20.84
CA LEU A 179 3.73 9.92 19.62
C LEU A 179 2.46 9.07 19.49
N PHE A 180 1.71 9.31 18.42
CA PHE A 180 0.53 8.55 18.04
C PHE A 180 0.91 7.42 17.09
N ILE A 181 0.32 6.25 17.29
CA ILE A 181 0.55 5.05 16.50
C ILE A 181 -0.80 4.47 16.09
N ALA A 182 -0.99 4.29 14.78
CA ALA A 182 -2.16 3.64 14.24
C ALA A 182 -1.93 2.12 14.20
N ASN A 183 -2.49 1.43 15.18
CA ASN A 183 -2.58 -0.03 15.21
C ASN A 183 -3.71 -0.51 14.28
N ALA A 184 -3.71 -1.80 13.96
CA ALA A 184 -4.75 -2.41 13.12
C ALA A 184 -6.17 -2.36 13.73
N ASP A 185 -6.28 -2.09 15.03
CA ASP A 185 -7.51 -2.07 15.82
C ASP A 185 -7.82 -0.75 16.54
N ALA A 186 -6.83 0.12 16.74
CA ALA A 186 -7.00 1.38 17.48
C ALA A 186 -5.93 2.41 17.11
N LEU A 187 -6.25 3.68 17.36
CA LEU A 187 -5.24 4.71 17.51
C LEU A 187 -4.77 4.70 18.97
N VAL A 188 -3.47 4.54 19.19
CA VAL A 188 -2.85 4.59 20.52
C VAL A 188 -1.82 5.71 20.58
N LYS A 189 -1.41 6.08 21.80
CA LYS A 189 -0.33 7.05 22.00
C LYS A 189 0.60 6.68 23.14
N VAL A 190 1.84 7.17 23.05
CA VAL A 190 2.83 7.14 24.13
C VAL A 190 3.47 8.52 24.28
N PRO A 191 3.92 8.91 25.49
CA PRO A 191 4.76 10.08 25.65
C PRO A 191 6.08 9.91 24.88
N TYR A 192 6.58 11.02 24.34
CA TYR A 192 7.87 11.12 23.67
C TYR A 192 8.59 12.39 24.10
N THR A 193 9.85 12.25 24.48
CA THR A 193 10.80 13.36 24.65
C THR A 193 11.84 13.29 23.55
N GLU A 194 12.20 14.43 22.98
CA GLU A 194 13.23 14.47 21.93
C GLU A 194 14.53 13.81 22.40
N GLY A 195 15.06 12.91 21.57
CA GLY A 195 16.25 12.13 21.90
C GLY A 195 15.97 10.78 22.56
N ASP A 196 14.73 10.49 22.97
CA ASP A 196 14.34 9.17 23.48
C ASP A 196 14.67 8.08 22.44
N THR A 197 15.42 7.07 22.88
CA THR A 197 15.74 5.91 22.05
C THR A 197 14.84 4.71 22.33
N SER A 198 13.90 4.83 23.28
CA SER A 198 12.92 3.81 23.65
C SER A 198 11.70 4.44 24.34
N ALA A 199 10.50 4.04 23.98
CA ALA A 199 9.28 4.36 24.71
C ALA A 199 9.07 3.37 25.87
N ARG A 200 9.04 3.89 27.11
CA ARG A 200 8.91 3.06 28.33
C ARG A 200 7.46 2.93 28.82
N ALA A 201 6.60 3.86 28.43
CA ALA A 201 5.20 3.86 28.84
C ALA A 201 4.40 2.86 28.02
N LYS A 202 3.43 2.21 28.66
CA LYS A 202 2.44 1.39 27.96
C LYS A 202 1.60 2.29 27.04
N PRO A 203 1.31 1.87 25.79
CA PRO A 203 0.41 2.63 24.92
C PRO A 203 -0.96 2.85 25.55
N VAL A 204 -1.46 4.08 25.46
CA VAL A 204 -2.81 4.45 25.87
C VAL A 204 -3.70 4.53 24.65
N VAL A 205 -4.87 3.89 24.69
CA VAL A 205 -5.86 3.97 23.60
C VAL A 205 -6.45 5.38 23.53
N VAL A 206 -6.38 5.98 22.35
CA VAL A 206 -7.04 7.25 22.03
C VAL A 206 -8.46 6.98 21.55
N THR A 207 -8.61 6.10 20.55
CA THR A 207 -9.92 5.72 20.03
C THR A 207 -9.83 4.37 19.32
N ALA A 208 -10.87 3.55 19.44
CA ALA A 208 -10.96 2.30 18.69
C ALA A 208 -11.14 2.58 17.19
N LEU A 209 -10.61 1.71 16.33
CA LEU A 209 -10.79 1.75 14.87
C LEU A 209 -11.47 0.46 14.40
N PRO A 210 -12.14 0.46 13.22
CA PRO A 210 -12.73 -0.76 12.69
C PRO A 210 -11.72 -1.91 12.54
N ALA A 211 -11.99 -3.02 13.24
CA ALA A 211 -11.13 -4.21 13.37
C ALA A 211 -11.93 -5.52 13.15
N GLY A 212 -11.40 -6.68 13.57
CA GLY A 212 -12.07 -7.98 13.41
C GLY A 212 -11.67 -8.69 12.11
N ILE A 213 -12.63 -8.95 11.21
CA ILE A 213 -12.27 -9.25 9.82
C ILE A 213 -11.61 -7.97 9.28
N ASN A 214 -10.34 -8.09 8.92
CA ASN A 214 -9.49 -6.94 8.62
C ASN A 214 -8.70 -7.26 7.35
N HIS A 215 -9.39 -7.27 6.21
CA HIS A 215 -8.76 -7.52 4.92
C HIS A 215 -7.71 -6.45 4.61
N HIS A 216 -8.10 -5.17 4.68
CA HIS A 216 -7.18 -4.03 4.68
C HIS A 216 -6.86 -3.58 6.11
N TRP A 217 -5.96 -4.32 6.76
CA TRP A 217 -5.62 -4.14 8.17
C TRP A 217 -4.77 -2.91 8.47
N THR A 218 -3.99 -2.41 7.53
CA THR A 218 -3.15 -1.22 7.72
C THR A 218 -3.99 0.03 8.02
N LYS A 219 -3.49 0.87 8.91
CA LYS A 219 -4.10 2.15 9.32
C LYS A 219 -2.99 3.18 9.39
N ASN A 220 -3.11 4.29 8.67
CA ASN A 220 -2.14 5.37 8.70
C ASN A 220 -2.65 6.54 9.55
N VAL A 221 -1.76 7.41 10.01
CA VAL A 221 -2.13 8.62 10.74
C VAL A 221 -1.17 9.78 10.40
N ILE A 222 -1.73 10.95 10.12
CA ILE A 222 -0.99 12.23 10.10
C ILE A 222 -1.71 13.28 10.94
N ALA A 223 -0.98 14.29 11.40
CA ALA A 223 -1.57 15.46 12.08
C ALA A 223 -1.74 16.61 11.08
N ASN A 224 -2.70 17.51 11.32
CA ASN A 224 -2.66 18.84 10.70
C ASN A 224 -1.52 19.69 11.28
N ALA A 225 -1.24 20.83 10.66
CA ALA A 225 -0.09 21.66 10.96
C ALA A 225 0.02 22.11 12.44
N ASP A 226 -1.10 22.38 13.11
CA ASP A 226 -1.13 22.79 14.52
C ASP A 226 -1.31 21.62 15.50
N GLY A 227 -1.46 20.40 14.99
CA GLY A 227 -1.68 19.20 15.78
C GLY A 227 -3.03 19.14 16.50
N SER A 228 -3.99 20.00 16.17
CA SER A 228 -5.32 19.99 16.79
C SER A 228 -6.19 18.82 16.31
N LYS A 229 -5.88 18.21 15.17
CA LYS A 229 -6.60 17.08 14.58
C LYS A 229 -5.66 16.05 13.98
N LEU A 230 -6.03 14.78 14.10
CA LEU A 230 -5.37 13.64 13.45
C LEU A 230 -6.27 13.08 12.35
N TYR A 231 -5.66 12.60 11.28
CA TYR A 231 -6.34 12.03 10.11
C TYR A 231 -5.92 10.57 9.98
N VAL A 232 -6.85 9.66 10.25
CA VAL A 232 -6.58 8.22 10.35
C VAL A 232 -7.23 7.46 9.21
N THR A 233 -6.47 6.64 8.50
CA THR A 233 -7.00 5.87 7.36
C THR A 233 -7.55 4.53 7.80
N VAL A 234 -8.66 4.11 7.18
CA VAL A 234 -9.30 2.81 7.42
C VAL A 234 -9.72 2.22 6.08
N GLY A 235 -9.02 1.19 5.61
CA GLY A 235 -9.40 0.45 4.41
C GLY A 235 -10.64 -0.43 4.59
N SER A 236 -11.25 -0.83 3.47
CA SER A 236 -12.40 -1.74 3.44
C SER A 236 -12.09 -3.11 4.03
N ASN A 237 -13.13 -3.84 4.43
CA ASN A 237 -13.03 -5.22 4.87
C ASN A 237 -13.07 -6.22 3.71
N SER A 238 -13.32 -5.78 2.49
CA SER A 238 -13.50 -6.65 1.34
C SER A 238 -13.16 -5.95 0.03
N ASN A 239 -13.29 -6.66 -1.09
CA ASN A 239 -13.00 -6.08 -2.39
C ASN A 239 -14.09 -5.07 -2.79
N ILE A 240 -15.36 -5.47 -2.68
CA ILE A 240 -16.55 -4.72 -3.08
C ILE A 240 -17.78 -4.93 -2.15
N GLY A 241 -17.56 -5.28 -0.89
CA GLY A 241 -18.62 -5.42 0.12
C GLY A 241 -19.12 -6.86 0.30
N GLU A 242 -18.35 -7.88 -0.10
CA GLU A 242 -18.80 -9.29 -0.11
C GLU A 242 -19.05 -9.87 1.28
N ASN A 243 -18.48 -9.27 2.33
CA ASN A 243 -18.77 -9.62 3.73
C ASN A 243 -20.04 -8.94 4.27
N GLY A 244 -20.81 -8.29 3.40
CA GLY A 244 -21.99 -7.50 3.73
C GLY A 244 -21.63 -6.04 4.02
N LEU A 245 -22.47 -5.11 3.53
CA LEU A 245 -22.23 -3.67 3.66
C LEU A 245 -22.21 -3.17 5.12
N ALA A 246 -22.82 -3.90 6.05
CA ALA A 246 -22.73 -3.60 7.48
C ALA A 246 -21.30 -3.82 8.03
N ALA A 247 -20.55 -4.80 7.50
CA ALA A 247 -19.17 -5.03 7.90
C ALA A 247 -18.20 -3.93 7.39
N GLU A 248 -18.69 -3.06 6.51
CA GLU A 248 -17.96 -1.93 5.93
C GLU A 248 -18.23 -0.61 6.67
N GLU A 249 -19.02 -0.63 7.75
CA GLU A 249 -19.29 0.56 8.55
C GLU A 249 -17.99 1.17 9.09
N GLY A 250 -17.80 2.47 8.83
CA GLY A 250 -16.60 3.19 9.24
C GLY A 250 -15.33 2.88 8.44
N ARG A 251 -15.44 2.10 7.37
CA ARG A 251 -14.32 1.68 6.52
C ARG A 251 -14.34 2.35 5.14
N ALA A 252 -13.29 2.09 4.36
CA ALA A 252 -13.02 2.74 3.09
C ALA A 252 -13.06 4.28 3.23
N ALA A 253 -12.35 4.77 4.23
CA ALA A 253 -12.52 6.12 4.74
C ALA A 253 -11.24 6.70 5.37
N ILE A 254 -11.28 8.02 5.54
CA ILE A 254 -10.37 8.79 6.39
C ILE A 254 -11.19 9.37 7.53
N TRP A 255 -10.76 9.13 8.76
CA TRP A 255 -11.34 9.67 9.98
C TRP A 255 -10.58 10.92 10.43
N GLU A 256 -11.30 11.96 10.86
CA GLU A 256 -10.73 13.03 11.66
C GLU A 256 -10.92 12.69 13.14
N VAL A 257 -9.86 12.76 13.93
CA VAL A 257 -9.82 12.40 15.35
C VAL A 257 -9.30 13.58 16.16
N ASP A 258 -9.98 13.88 17.27
CA ASP A 258 -9.46 14.78 18.28
C ASP A 258 -8.39 14.06 19.13
N PRO A 259 -7.13 14.54 19.14
CA PRO A 259 -6.04 13.85 19.83
C PRO A 259 -6.19 13.83 21.36
N LYS A 260 -7.00 14.74 21.94
CA LYS A 260 -7.19 14.85 23.39
C LYS A 260 -8.38 14.02 23.86
N SER A 261 -9.53 14.16 23.21
CA SER A 261 -10.75 13.47 23.64
C SER A 261 -10.93 12.08 23.01
N GLY A 262 -10.28 11.81 21.87
CA GLY A 262 -10.50 10.59 21.11
C GLY A 262 -11.82 10.55 20.34
N GLU A 263 -12.60 11.63 20.38
CA GLU A 263 -13.78 11.81 19.54
C GLU A 263 -13.36 11.80 18.06
N LYS A 264 -14.19 11.20 17.22
CA LYS A 264 -13.89 11.04 15.80
C LYS A 264 -15.11 11.16 14.92
N ARG A 265 -14.90 11.61 13.69
CA ARG A 265 -15.91 11.68 12.62
C ARG A 265 -15.31 11.23 11.29
N LEU A 266 -16.16 10.80 10.37
CA LEU A 266 -15.72 10.57 9.00
C LEU A 266 -15.37 11.92 8.36
N PHE A 267 -14.12 12.05 7.91
CA PHE A 267 -13.66 13.20 7.13
C PHE A 267 -13.97 12.97 5.64
N ALA A 268 -13.68 11.78 5.12
CA ALA A 268 -14.02 11.39 3.75
C ALA A 268 -14.30 9.88 3.68
N SER A 269 -15.08 9.45 2.68
CA SER A 269 -15.50 8.06 2.52
C SER A 269 -15.50 7.61 1.06
N GLY A 270 -15.69 6.31 0.81
CA GLY A 270 -15.66 5.74 -0.53
C GLY A 270 -14.26 5.64 -1.13
N LEU A 271 -13.23 5.64 -0.28
CA LEU A 271 -11.83 5.45 -0.62
C LEU A 271 -11.46 4.02 -0.23
N ARG A 272 -11.45 3.04 -1.16
CA ARG A 272 -11.36 1.60 -0.84
C ARG A 272 -10.25 1.26 0.18
N ASN A 273 -9.03 1.71 -0.09
CA ASN A 273 -7.90 1.51 0.81
C ASN A 273 -6.90 2.70 0.71
N PRO A 274 -7.14 3.79 1.46
CA PRO A 274 -6.34 5.01 1.37
C PRO A 274 -5.12 4.92 2.29
N ASN A 275 -4.02 4.30 1.87
CA ASN A 275 -2.91 4.04 2.78
C ASN A 275 -2.02 5.28 3.03
N GLY A 276 -1.54 5.94 1.98
CA GLY A 276 -0.68 7.11 2.09
C GLY A 276 -1.48 8.39 2.30
N LEU A 277 -1.01 9.27 3.18
CA LEU A 277 -1.57 10.61 3.40
C LEU A 277 -0.43 11.64 3.45
N ALA A 278 -0.65 12.81 2.84
CA ALA A 278 0.24 13.94 2.99
C ALA A 278 -0.50 15.27 2.78
N TRP A 279 -0.04 16.32 3.44
CA TRP A 279 -0.47 17.70 3.16
C TRP A 279 0.35 18.26 2.02
N GLU A 280 -0.32 18.71 0.97
CA GLU A 280 0.33 19.37 -0.16
C GLU A 280 0.85 20.75 0.28
N PRO A 281 2.14 21.08 0.04
CA PRO A 281 2.80 22.20 0.71
C PRO A 281 2.34 23.59 0.26
N GLU A 282 1.80 23.77 -0.95
CA GLU A 282 1.40 25.09 -1.46
C GLU A 282 -0.01 25.48 -1.00
N THR A 283 -0.96 24.54 -1.08
CA THR A 283 -2.39 24.76 -0.85
C THR A 283 -2.87 24.20 0.49
N ASN A 284 -2.04 23.41 1.16
CA ASN A 284 -2.37 22.69 2.39
C ASN A 284 -3.59 21.76 2.24
N ALA A 285 -3.82 21.25 1.03
CA ALA A 285 -4.85 20.25 0.77
C ALA A 285 -4.37 18.88 1.27
N LEU A 286 -5.28 18.09 1.85
CA LEU A 286 -4.99 16.69 2.17
C LEU A 286 -4.96 15.90 0.86
N TRP A 287 -3.93 15.08 0.66
CA TRP A 287 -3.85 14.14 -0.46
C TRP A 287 -3.71 12.72 0.04
N THR A 288 -4.22 11.78 -0.75
CA THR A 288 -4.11 10.35 -0.48
C THR A 288 -3.87 9.53 -1.74
N VAL A 289 -3.24 8.36 -1.57
CA VAL A 289 -3.18 7.30 -2.58
C VAL A 289 -4.09 6.14 -2.18
N VAL A 290 -4.81 5.58 -3.16
CA VAL A 290 -5.83 4.55 -2.92
C VAL A 290 -5.59 3.34 -3.81
N ASN A 291 -5.68 2.16 -3.21
CA ASN A 291 -5.70 0.88 -3.94
C ASN A 291 -7.15 0.57 -4.30
N GLU A 292 -7.43 0.42 -5.59
CA GLU A 292 -8.76 0.17 -6.12
C GLU A 292 -9.10 -1.33 -6.17
N ARG A 293 -10.33 -1.62 -6.60
CA ARG A 293 -10.91 -2.96 -6.60
C ARG A 293 -10.25 -3.89 -7.62
N ASP A 294 -10.26 -5.16 -7.24
CA ASP A 294 -9.69 -6.25 -8.00
C ASP A 294 -10.76 -6.98 -8.84
N GLU A 295 -10.28 -7.91 -9.66
CA GLU A 295 -11.03 -8.98 -10.34
C GLU A 295 -11.97 -8.53 -11.46
N ILE A 296 -11.65 -7.40 -12.11
CA ILE A 296 -12.35 -6.91 -13.32
C ILE A 296 -11.43 -6.63 -14.51
N GLY A 297 -10.25 -7.23 -14.51
CA GLY A 297 -9.30 -7.23 -15.64
C GLY A 297 -7.95 -6.59 -15.30
N SER A 298 -6.98 -6.76 -16.20
CA SER A 298 -5.62 -6.24 -16.01
C SER A 298 -5.49 -4.72 -16.25
N ASP A 299 -6.44 -4.12 -16.97
CA ASP A 299 -6.48 -2.68 -17.28
C ASP A 299 -7.54 -1.90 -16.49
N LEU A 300 -8.12 -2.53 -15.46
CA LEU A 300 -9.18 -1.94 -14.66
C LEU A 300 -9.14 -2.50 -13.22
N VAL A 301 -9.31 -1.71 -12.15
CA VAL A 301 -9.53 -0.25 -12.09
C VAL A 301 -8.19 0.46 -11.80
N PRO A 302 -7.94 1.69 -12.30
CA PRO A 302 -6.75 2.43 -11.91
C PRO A 302 -6.70 2.69 -10.41
N ASP A 303 -5.56 2.40 -9.79
CA ASP A 303 -5.21 2.99 -8.50
C ASP A 303 -4.98 4.50 -8.71
N TYR A 304 -5.10 5.30 -7.66
CA TYR A 304 -5.12 6.75 -7.85
C TYR A 304 -4.52 7.56 -6.71
N LEU A 305 -4.11 8.79 -7.07
CA LEU A 305 -3.73 9.90 -6.22
C LEU A 305 -4.83 10.96 -6.29
N THR A 306 -5.32 11.45 -5.15
CA THR A 306 -6.38 12.47 -5.13
C THR A 306 -6.30 13.38 -3.91
N SER A 307 -6.70 14.63 -4.11
CA SER A 307 -7.03 15.57 -3.05
C SER A 307 -8.28 15.10 -2.31
N VAL A 308 -8.28 15.21 -0.99
CA VAL A 308 -9.35 14.78 -0.09
C VAL A 308 -10.09 16.00 0.42
N LYS A 309 -11.43 15.95 0.36
CA LYS A 309 -12.33 17.03 0.74
C LYS A 309 -13.21 16.57 1.90
N ASP A 310 -13.42 17.45 2.86
CA ASP A 310 -14.28 17.20 4.01
C ASP A 310 -15.71 16.86 3.55
N GLY A 311 -16.27 15.78 4.07
CA GLY A 311 -17.60 15.26 3.77
C GLY A 311 -17.74 14.57 2.41
N ALA A 312 -16.66 14.47 1.62
CA ALA A 312 -16.73 13.92 0.27
C ALA A 312 -16.82 12.39 0.23
N PHE A 313 -17.40 11.89 -0.87
CA PHE A 313 -17.53 10.48 -1.19
C PHE A 313 -16.84 10.17 -2.53
N TYR A 314 -15.97 9.17 -2.56
CA TYR A 314 -15.12 8.84 -3.73
C TYR A 314 -15.56 7.57 -4.48
N GLY A 315 -16.77 7.08 -4.21
CA GLY A 315 -17.46 6.12 -5.06
C GLY A 315 -17.52 4.69 -4.54
N TRP A 316 -16.50 4.20 -3.82
CA TRP A 316 -16.51 2.81 -3.33
C TRP A 316 -17.65 2.57 -2.31
N PRO A 317 -18.36 1.43 -2.35
CA PRO A 317 -18.18 0.32 -3.29
C PRO A 317 -18.97 0.47 -4.59
N TRP A 318 -19.99 1.31 -4.65
CA TRP A 318 -20.98 1.34 -5.75
C TRP A 318 -20.46 1.86 -7.09
N SER A 319 -19.34 2.58 -7.09
CA SER A 319 -18.77 3.18 -8.30
C SER A 319 -17.26 3.31 -8.22
N TYR A 320 -16.62 3.44 -9.37
CA TYR A 320 -15.21 3.79 -9.51
C TYR A 320 -15.07 4.99 -10.43
N TRP A 321 -13.95 5.70 -10.29
CA TRP A 321 -13.60 6.84 -11.14
C TRP A 321 -14.74 7.87 -11.28
N GLY A 322 -15.40 8.19 -10.16
CA GLY A 322 -16.60 9.03 -10.12
C GLY A 322 -17.86 8.22 -10.40
N GLY A 323 -18.57 8.53 -11.48
CA GLY A 323 -19.91 8.00 -11.75
C GLY A 323 -19.98 6.62 -12.40
N VAL A 324 -18.86 5.91 -12.60
CA VAL A 324 -18.88 4.61 -13.28
C VAL A 324 -19.41 3.54 -12.33
N VAL A 325 -20.64 3.07 -12.62
CA VAL A 325 -21.35 2.10 -11.76
C VAL A 325 -20.64 0.76 -11.74
N ASP A 326 -20.39 0.22 -10.54
CA ASP A 326 -19.98 -1.18 -10.36
C ASP A 326 -21.22 -2.06 -10.19
N ALA A 327 -21.62 -2.71 -11.28
CA ALA A 327 -22.81 -3.56 -11.32
C ALA A 327 -22.72 -4.81 -10.44
N ARG A 328 -21.54 -5.14 -9.88
CA ARG A 328 -21.34 -6.30 -8.99
C ARG A 328 -21.90 -6.07 -7.59
N VAL A 329 -22.02 -4.81 -7.16
CA VAL A 329 -22.42 -4.47 -5.80
C VAL A 329 -23.94 -4.56 -5.62
N THR A 330 -24.40 -5.22 -4.56
CA THR A 330 -25.83 -5.34 -4.25
C THR A 330 -26.09 -5.01 -2.77
N PRO A 331 -27.12 -4.19 -2.45
CA PRO A 331 -27.96 -3.43 -3.39
C PRO A 331 -27.21 -2.24 -4.01
N GLN A 332 -27.64 -1.86 -5.22
CA GLN A 332 -27.18 -0.63 -5.88
C GLN A 332 -27.66 0.62 -5.12
N LYS A 333 -26.89 1.72 -5.23
CA LYS A 333 -27.19 3.02 -4.61
C LYS A 333 -26.96 4.17 -5.61
N PRO A 334 -27.85 4.37 -6.60
CA PRO A 334 -27.67 5.40 -7.63
C PRO A 334 -27.46 6.81 -7.06
N GLU A 335 -28.09 7.12 -5.93
CA GLU A 335 -27.95 8.40 -5.22
C GLU A 335 -26.55 8.60 -4.60
N ARG A 336 -25.83 7.51 -4.29
CA ARG A 336 -24.43 7.56 -3.84
C ARG A 336 -23.50 7.71 -5.03
N VAL A 337 -23.74 6.97 -6.12
CA VAL A 337 -22.97 7.10 -7.36
C VAL A 337 -23.03 8.52 -7.92
N ALA A 338 -24.21 9.15 -7.91
CA ALA A 338 -24.38 10.53 -8.37
C ALA A 338 -23.59 11.58 -7.55
N LYS A 339 -23.19 11.23 -6.32
CA LYS A 339 -22.39 12.09 -5.43
C LYS A 339 -20.88 11.76 -5.46
N ALA A 340 -20.49 10.70 -6.15
CA ALA A 340 -19.11 10.23 -6.17
C ALA A 340 -18.23 11.24 -6.91
N LEU A 341 -17.16 11.68 -6.24
CA LEU A 341 -16.12 12.47 -6.87
C LEU A 341 -15.19 11.56 -7.68
N ALA A 342 -14.86 11.98 -8.90
CA ALA A 342 -13.78 11.37 -9.65
C ALA A 342 -12.44 11.73 -8.97
N PRO A 343 -11.51 10.76 -8.83
CA PRO A 343 -10.17 11.07 -8.34
C PRO A 343 -9.39 11.99 -9.29
N ASP A 344 -8.40 12.68 -8.77
CA ASP A 344 -7.66 13.71 -9.52
C ASP A 344 -6.64 13.12 -10.52
N TYR A 345 -6.02 11.97 -10.22
CA TYR A 345 -4.93 11.42 -11.02
C TYR A 345 -4.82 9.89 -10.90
N ALA A 346 -4.88 9.18 -12.02
CA ALA A 346 -4.68 7.75 -12.07
C ALA A 346 -3.19 7.40 -12.10
N LEU A 347 -2.78 6.40 -11.32
CA LEU A 347 -1.43 5.85 -11.25
C LEU A 347 -1.27 4.57 -12.10
N GLY A 348 -2.34 4.16 -12.79
CA GLY A 348 -2.42 2.89 -13.50
C GLY A 348 -3.05 1.80 -12.64
N SER A 349 -3.47 0.71 -13.28
CA SER A 349 -4.14 -0.39 -12.60
C SER A 349 -3.17 -1.27 -11.83
N HIS A 350 -3.57 -1.63 -10.61
CA HIS A 350 -2.91 -2.63 -9.76
C HIS A 350 -1.48 -2.29 -9.33
N VAL A 351 -1.04 -1.03 -9.42
CA VAL A 351 0.31 -0.62 -8.97
C VAL A 351 0.47 -0.71 -7.45
N ALA A 352 -0.65 -0.72 -6.73
CA ALA A 352 -0.76 -0.85 -5.29
C ALA A 352 0.01 0.26 -4.53
N PRO A 353 -0.40 1.53 -4.65
CA PRO A 353 0.31 2.64 -4.04
C PRO A 353 0.04 2.67 -2.53
N LEU A 354 1.09 2.68 -1.71
CA LEU A 354 0.97 2.61 -0.24
C LEU A 354 1.57 3.84 0.45
N GLY A 355 2.70 4.34 -0.02
CA GLY A 355 3.39 5.51 0.54
C GLY A 355 3.09 6.77 -0.25
N LEU A 356 3.06 7.92 0.44
CA LEU A 356 2.91 9.24 -0.17
C LEU A 356 3.70 10.26 0.67
N VAL A 357 4.59 11.02 0.04
CA VAL A 357 5.25 12.18 0.66
C VAL A 357 5.49 13.26 -0.39
N PHE A 358 5.22 14.51 -0.05
CA PHE A 358 5.61 15.64 -0.90
C PHE A 358 7.11 15.91 -0.78
N SER A 359 7.75 16.17 -1.91
CA SER A 359 9.18 16.46 -1.97
C SER A 359 9.54 17.78 -1.30
N ASN A 360 10.83 17.99 -1.06
CA ASN A 360 11.38 19.21 -0.51
C ASN A 360 12.59 19.66 -1.35
N PRO A 361 12.68 20.95 -1.75
CA PRO A 361 13.78 21.48 -2.56
C PRO A 361 15.16 21.36 -1.89
N ARG A 362 15.23 21.17 -0.57
CA ARG A 362 16.50 21.09 0.18
C ARG A 362 17.28 19.80 -0.11
N GLY A 363 16.60 18.68 -0.36
CA GLY A 363 17.24 17.36 -0.42
C GLY A 363 17.25 16.66 -1.77
N MET A 364 16.46 17.14 -2.74
CA MET A 364 16.27 16.51 -4.05
C MET A 364 16.65 17.41 -5.21
N PRO A 365 17.20 16.88 -6.32
CA PRO A 365 17.53 17.67 -7.51
C PRO A 365 16.38 18.61 -7.94
N PRO A 366 16.64 19.76 -8.58
CA PRO A 366 15.62 20.74 -8.93
C PRO A 366 14.39 20.16 -9.65
N GLU A 367 14.60 19.19 -10.54
CA GLU A 367 13.56 18.47 -11.28
C GLU A 367 12.62 17.65 -10.39
N PHE A 368 13.04 17.30 -9.17
CA PHE A 368 12.26 16.58 -8.18
C PHE A 368 11.90 17.43 -6.97
N ALA A 369 12.06 18.76 -7.05
CA ALA A 369 11.81 19.66 -5.92
C ALA A 369 10.31 19.84 -5.59
N ASN A 370 9.44 19.79 -6.62
CA ASN A 370 8.02 20.10 -6.50
C ASN A 370 7.15 18.96 -7.05
N GLY A 371 6.68 18.11 -6.16
CA GLY A 371 5.88 16.93 -6.52
C GLY A 371 5.76 15.94 -5.38
N ALA A 372 5.20 14.78 -5.67
CA ALA A 372 4.95 13.72 -4.70
C ALA A 372 5.72 12.45 -5.06
N PHE A 373 6.43 11.88 -4.09
CA PHE A 373 6.97 10.52 -4.18
C PHE A 373 5.90 9.52 -3.71
N ILE A 374 5.76 8.43 -4.45
CA ILE A 374 4.75 7.39 -4.20
C ILE A 374 5.40 6.03 -4.26
N GLY A 375 5.27 5.25 -3.17
CA GLY A 375 5.72 3.86 -3.12
C GLY A 375 4.66 2.93 -3.71
N GLU A 376 4.96 2.26 -4.81
CA GLU A 376 4.11 1.31 -5.51
C GLU A 376 4.54 -0.13 -5.17
N HIS A 377 3.74 -0.82 -4.35
CA HIS A 377 4.04 -2.14 -3.81
C HIS A 377 4.03 -3.26 -4.85
N GLY A 378 3.28 -3.05 -5.93
CA GLY A 378 3.23 -3.92 -7.08
C GLY A 378 2.07 -4.90 -7.10
N SER A 379 1.65 -5.23 -8.32
CA SER A 379 0.43 -5.98 -8.61
C SER A 379 0.50 -7.45 -8.25
N TRP A 380 -0.64 -8.00 -7.83
CA TRP A 380 -0.90 -9.44 -7.86
C TRP A 380 -2.00 -9.83 -8.86
N ASN A 381 -2.92 -8.91 -9.19
CA ASN A 381 -4.12 -9.14 -10.01
C ASN A 381 -3.96 -8.64 -11.47
N ARG A 382 -2.73 -8.65 -12.01
CA ARG A 382 -2.44 -8.08 -13.34
C ARG A 382 -1.40 -8.86 -14.13
N LYS A 383 -1.56 -8.95 -15.46
CA LYS A 383 -0.54 -9.47 -16.38
C LYS A 383 -0.30 -8.49 -17.56
N PRO A 384 0.93 -8.06 -17.85
CA PRO A 384 2.13 -8.21 -17.02
C PRO A 384 1.99 -7.47 -15.68
N LYS A 385 2.88 -7.75 -14.73
CA LYS A 385 2.88 -7.07 -13.43
C LYS A 385 3.09 -5.56 -13.60
N SER A 386 2.55 -4.77 -12.67
CA SER A 386 2.74 -3.32 -12.58
C SER A 386 3.20 -2.93 -11.16
N GLY A 387 3.69 -1.69 -10.97
CA GLY A 387 4.27 -1.22 -9.71
C GLY A 387 5.69 -1.74 -9.47
N TYR A 388 5.99 -2.14 -8.22
CA TYR A 388 7.34 -2.57 -7.78
C TYR A 388 8.39 -1.47 -7.98
N LYS A 389 8.06 -0.25 -7.57
CA LYS A 389 8.92 0.92 -7.74
C LYS A 389 8.48 2.08 -6.86
N VAL A 390 9.31 3.12 -6.82
CA VAL A 390 8.91 4.44 -6.34
C VAL A 390 8.84 5.37 -7.54
N VAL A 391 7.75 6.12 -7.66
CA VAL A 391 7.57 7.14 -8.71
C VAL A 391 7.51 8.54 -8.11
N PHE A 392 7.79 9.54 -8.93
CA PHE A 392 7.57 10.96 -8.63
C PHE A 392 6.54 11.53 -9.59
N VAL A 393 5.46 12.11 -9.05
CA VAL A 393 4.48 12.87 -9.84
C VAL A 393 4.78 14.36 -9.68
N PRO A 394 5.10 15.10 -10.76
CA PRO A 394 5.43 16.53 -10.66
C PRO A 394 4.19 17.37 -10.36
N PHE A 395 4.32 18.39 -9.53
CA PHE A 395 3.21 19.28 -9.14
C PHE A 395 3.47 20.75 -9.54
N ILE A 396 2.42 21.45 -9.95
CA ILE A 396 2.38 22.90 -10.17
C ILE A 396 1.07 23.44 -9.61
N GLY A 397 1.12 24.44 -8.72
CA GLY A 397 -0.10 25.06 -8.16
C GLY A 397 -0.95 24.07 -7.36
N GLY A 398 -0.29 23.22 -6.58
CA GLY A 398 -0.91 22.14 -5.80
C GLY A 398 -1.61 21.04 -6.59
N LYS A 399 -1.31 20.87 -7.89
CA LYS A 399 -1.91 19.81 -8.74
C LYS A 399 -0.86 19.04 -9.54
N PRO A 400 -1.10 17.74 -9.83
CA PRO A 400 -0.29 16.98 -10.77
C PRO A 400 -0.18 17.69 -12.13
N SER A 401 1.03 17.74 -12.67
CA SER A 401 1.38 18.57 -13.84
C SER A 401 2.00 17.79 -15.00
N GLY A 402 2.19 16.48 -14.86
CA GLY A 402 2.83 15.63 -15.88
C GLY A 402 2.75 14.14 -15.55
N PRO A 403 3.31 13.27 -16.41
CA PRO A 403 3.42 11.84 -16.15
C PRO A 403 4.34 11.54 -14.95
N PRO A 404 4.17 10.39 -14.27
CA PRO A 404 5.09 9.96 -13.23
C PRO A 404 6.48 9.66 -13.82
N VAL A 405 7.51 9.93 -13.03
CA VAL A 405 8.91 9.58 -13.32
C VAL A 405 9.35 8.49 -12.37
N ASP A 406 9.99 7.43 -12.89
CA ASP A 406 10.53 6.37 -12.05
C ASP A 406 11.74 6.87 -11.25
N ILE A 407 11.69 6.75 -9.92
CA ILE A 407 12.72 7.24 -8.99
C ILE A 407 13.58 6.11 -8.45
N LEU A 408 12.95 4.97 -8.16
CA LEU A 408 13.62 3.81 -7.60
C LEU A 408 12.99 2.54 -8.16
N THR A 409 13.75 1.78 -8.95
CA THR A 409 13.28 0.58 -9.67
C THR A 409 14.14 -0.65 -9.34
N GLY A 410 13.97 -1.76 -10.05
CA GLY A 410 14.76 -2.99 -9.82
C GLY A 410 14.26 -3.88 -8.67
N PHE A 411 13.14 -3.52 -8.04
CA PHE A 411 12.50 -4.36 -7.02
C PHE A 411 11.91 -5.66 -7.60
N LEU A 412 11.55 -5.67 -8.88
CA LEU A 412 11.11 -6.84 -9.62
C LEU A 412 12.16 -7.21 -10.67
N SER A 413 12.60 -8.46 -10.68
CA SER A 413 13.56 -8.97 -11.66
C SER A 413 12.91 -9.18 -13.03
N ALA A 414 13.74 -9.37 -14.06
CA ALA A 414 13.28 -9.72 -15.42
C ALA A 414 12.47 -11.04 -15.46
N ASP A 415 12.74 -11.96 -14.52
CA ASP A 415 11.99 -13.22 -14.34
C ASP A 415 10.75 -13.06 -13.44
N GLU A 416 10.32 -11.83 -13.18
CA GLU A 416 9.18 -11.48 -12.30
C GLU A 416 9.30 -11.99 -10.86
N LYS A 417 10.52 -12.08 -10.32
CA LYS A 417 10.77 -12.37 -8.89
C LYS A 417 10.98 -11.07 -8.13
N ALA A 418 10.33 -10.93 -6.98
CA ALA A 418 10.40 -9.71 -6.17
C ALA A 418 11.59 -9.76 -5.22
N HIS A 419 12.58 -8.89 -5.43
CA HIS A 419 13.67 -8.63 -4.49
C HIS A 419 13.20 -7.79 -3.31
N GLY A 420 12.28 -6.87 -3.57
CA GLY A 420 11.64 -6.04 -2.56
C GLY A 420 10.30 -5.51 -3.04
N ARG A 421 9.58 -4.79 -2.20
CA ARG A 421 8.32 -4.12 -2.52
C ARG A 421 8.19 -2.81 -1.73
N PRO A 422 8.23 -1.65 -2.39
CA PRO A 422 8.10 -0.35 -1.73
C PRO A 422 6.78 -0.20 -0.99
N VAL A 423 6.82 0.31 0.26
CA VAL A 423 5.65 0.57 1.10
C VAL A 423 5.58 2.05 1.47
N GLY A 424 5.85 2.42 2.73
CA GLY A 424 5.85 3.78 3.21
C GLY A 424 7.06 4.56 2.70
N VAL A 425 6.85 5.84 2.44
CA VAL A 425 7.90 6.79 2.07
C VAL A 425 7.86 8.00 2.98
N ALA A 426 9.02 8.57 3.27
CA ALA A 426 9.16 9.78 4.06
C ALA A 426 10.39 10.57 3.58
N LEU A 427 10.53 11.82 4.02
CA LEU A 427 11.79 12.53 3.89
C LEU A 427 12.58 12.42 5.20
N ASP A 428 13.89 12.22 5.11
CA ASP A 428 14.80 12.40 6.24
C ASP A 428 15.00 13.89 6.56
N LYS A 429 15.74 14.20 7.63
CA LYS A 429 16.02 15.57 8.06
C LYS A 429 16.75 16.42 7.00
N SER A 430 17.53 15.79 6.12
CA SER A 430 18.23 16.44 5.01
C SER A 430 17.35 16.64 3.77
N GLY A 431 16.16 16.04 3.74
CA GLY A 431 15.25 16.01 2.60
C GLY A 431 15.52 14.88 1.61
N ALA A 432 16.35 13.90 1.96
CA ALA A 432 16.51 12.68 1.18
C ALA A 432 15.30 11.76 1.39
N LEU A 433 14.96 10.96 0.39
CA LEU A 433 13.80 10.08 0.41
C LEU A 433 14.14 8.78 1.12
N LEU A 434 13.32 8.41 2.09
CA LEU A 434 13.32 7.11 2.75
C LEU A 434 12.23 6.23 2.14
N VAL A 435 12.54 4.96 1.92
CA VAL A 435 11.62 3.97 1.34
C VAL A 435 11.66 2.70 2.17
N ALA A 436 10.54 2.36 2.81
CA ALA A 436 10.37 1.06 3.45
C ALA A 436 10.18 -0.03 2.40
N ASP A 437 10.90 -1.13 2.55
CA ASP A 437 10.85 -2.30 1.66
C ASP A 437 10.58 -3.56 2.48
N ASP A 438 9.32 -4.01 2.47
CA ASP A 438 8.86 -5.06 3.36
C ASP A 438 9.38 -6.45 2.98
N VAL A 439 9.38 -6.80 1.70
CA VAL A 439 9.95 -8.06 1.20
C VAL A 439 11.47 -8.05 1.28
N GLY A 440 12.09 -6.89 0.99
CA GLY A 440 13.53 -6.73 1.04
C GLY A 440 14.10 -6.60 2.45
N ASN A 441 13.24 -6.46 3.47
CA ASN A 441 13.62 -6.30 4.88
C ASN A 441 14.62 -5.15 5.08
N ALA A 442 14.38 -4.03 4.39
CA ALA A 442 15.28 -2.89 4.35
C ALA A 442 14.53 -1.55 4.42
N VAL A 443 15.26 -0.51 4.83
CA VAL A 443 14.90 0.89 4.57
C VAL A 443 15.96 1.47 3.66
N TRP A 444 15.55 1.91 2.47
CA TRP A 444 16.42 2.55 1.50
C TRP A 444 16.41 4.06 1.68
N ARG A 445 17.58 4.68 1.48
CA ARG A 445 17.75 6.12 1.47
C ARG A 445 18.20 6.56 0.08
N VAL A 446 17.40 7.38 -0.58
CA VAL A 446 17.64 7.94 -1.90
C VAL A 446 17.99 9.42 -1.75
N SER A 447 19.18 9.81 -2.19
CA SER A 447 19.70 11.18 -2.08
C SER A 447 20.32 11.64 -3.39
N ARG A 448 20.60 12.93 -3.51
CA ARG A 448 21.42 13.46 -4.61
C ARG A 448 22.76 12.71 -4.70
N SER A 449 23.18 12.36 -5.91
CA SER A 449 24.58 11.99 -6.15
C SER A 449 25.47 13.19 -5.86
N LYS A 450 26.65 12.97 -5.24
CA LYS A 450 27.65 14.04 -5.13
C LYS A 450 28.20 14.31 -6.54
N PRO A 451 28.41 15.57 -6.95
CA PRO A 451 29.18 15.85 -8.15
C PRO A 451 30.55 15.17 -8.03
N ASN A 452 30.97 14.46 -9.07
CA ASN A 452 32.32 13.88 -9.15
C ASN A 452 33.40 14.96 -9.10
#